data_AF-A0A9D7KL73-F1
#
_entry.id   AF-A0A9D7KL73-F1
#
_cell.length_a   1.000
_cell.length_b   1.000
_cell.length_c   1.000
_cell.angle_alpha   90.00
_cell.angle_beta   90.00
_cell.angle_gamma   90.00
#
_symmetry.space_group_name_H-M   'P 1'
#
loop_
_entity.id
_entity.type
_entity.pdbx_description
1 polymer ?
#
loop_
_entity_poly.entity_id
_entity_poly.type
_entity_poly.pdbx_seq_one_letter_code
_entity_poly.pdbx_strand_id
1 'polypeptide(L)'
;MRTFFTAQYFIMILVFTATMNVKTEAGGNSPNIINSSTSFIYLKQWQITKDTSPTKPLPNYPDSQWKRVDLLSDESQYSEANWILKTTIFVEDSLSEKDVFGLFPFAFITAYEIYWDGEIIAQNGVRGLNKEEEKAGLFTFNVVLPHRIITPVITP
;
A
#
# COMPACT_ATOMS: atom_id res chain seq x y z
N MET A 1 -32.27 28.16 -36.58
CA MET A 1 -31.23 27.18 -36.94
C MET A 1 -30.16 27.25 -35.86
N ARG A 2 -30.03 26.15 -35.09
CA ARG A 2 -29.04 25.75 -34.08
C ARG A 2 -28.38 26.81 -33.16
N THR A 3 -28.81 26.74 -31.91
CA THR A 3 -28.14 27.10 -30.66
C THR A 3 -26.71 26.55 -30.55
N PHE A 4 -25.80 27.36 -30.00
CA PHE A 4 -24.62 26.87 -29.27
C PHE A 4 -24.48 27.65 -27.97
N PHE A 5 -25.01 27.08 -26.89
CA PHE A 5 -24.60 27.41 -25.54
C PHE A 5 -23.29 26.64 -25.28
N THR A 6 -22.15 27.32 -25.31
CA THR A 6 -20.92 26.77 -24.74
C THR A 6 -21.01 26.90 -23.22
N ALA A 7 -21.47 25.84 -22.56
CA ALA A 7 -21.26 25.68 -21.13
C ALA A 7 -19.76 25.46 -20.89
N GLN A 8 -19.06 26.52 -20.48
CA GLN A 8 -17.71 26.41 -19.92
C GLN A 8 -17.84 25.73 -18.55
N TYR A 9 -17.63 24.41 -18.52
CA TYR A 9 -17.39 23.70 -17.28
C TYR A 9 -16.02 24.12 -16.75
N PHE A 10 -16.01 25.10 -15.85
CA PHE A 10 -14.85 25.44 -15.05
C PHE A 10 -14.64 24.28 -14.06
N ILE A 11 -13.81 23.31 -14.43
CA ILE A 11 -13.36 22.26 -13.50
C ILE A 11 -12.41 22.96 -12.53
N MET A 12 -12.96 23.38 -11.40
CA MET A 12 -12.19 23.86 -10.27
C MET A 12 -11.48 22.65 -9.65
N ILE A 13 -10.23 22.40 -10.08
CA ILE A 13 -9.36 21.44 -9.41
C ILE A 13 -9.00 22.07 -8.06
N LEU A 14 -9.76 21.71 -7.04
CA LEU A 14 -9.45 22.01 -5.64
C LEU A 14 -8.23 21.15 -5.26
N VAL A 15 -7.04 21.70 -5.46
CA VAL A 15 -5.81 21.13 -4.89
C VAL A 15 -5.89 21.36 -3.38
N PHE A 16 -6.42 20.37 -2.67
CA PHE A 16 -6.32 20.31 -1.22
C PHE A 16 -4.84 20.10 -0.87
N THR A 17 -4.05 21.17 -0.79
CA THR A 17 -2.82 21.14 0.01
C THR A 17 -3.25 21.12 1.46
N ALA A 18 -3.77 19.98 1.92
CA ALA A 18 -3.73 19.66 3.33
C ALA A 18 -2.24 19.55 3.65
N THR A 19 -1.64 20.65 4.14
CA THR A 19 -0.44 20.58 4.95
C THR A 19 -0.85 19.85 6.22
N MET A 20 -1.01 18.53 6.13
CA MET A 20 -1.08 17.70 7.30
C MET A 20 0.27 17.90 7.98
N ASN A 21 0.28 18.68 9.06
CA ASN A 21 1.36 18.69 10.03
C ASN A 21 1.36 17.31 10.70
N VAL A 22 1.76 16.29 9.95
CA VAL A 22 2.06 14.98 10.48
C VAL A 22 3.39 15.15 11.16
N LYS A 23 3.38 15.13 12.49
CA LYS A 23 4.55 14.73 13.25
C LYS A 23 4.92 13.34 12.74
N THR A 24 5.85 13.28 11.80
CA THR A 24 6.57 12.06 11.48
C THR A 24 7.35 11.71 12.73
N GLU A 25 6.79 10.83 13.56
CA GLU A 25 7.57 10.14 14.57
C GLU A 25 8.63 9.33 13.84
N ALA A 26 9.82 9.90 13.77
CA ALA A 26 11.01 9.23 13.31
C ALA A 26 11.18 7.93 14.11
N GLY A 27 11.21 6.78 13.41
CA GLY A 27 11.81 5.54 13.91
C GLY A 27 11.22 4.93 15.18
N GLY A 28 9.91 4.98 15.39
CA GLY A 28 9.28 4.26 16.50
C GLY A 28 9.24 2.74 16.25
N ASN A 29 9.79 1.94 17.18
CA ASN A 29 9.60 0.48 17.27
C ASN A 29 8.15 0.07 17.62
N SER A 30 7.19 1.00 17.55
CA SER A 30 5.80 0.72 17.85
C SER A 30 5.18 -0.11 16.72
N PRO A 31 4.44 -1.19 17.05
CA PRO A 31 3.73 -1.99 16.05
C PRO A 31 2.66 -1.17 15.33
N ASN A 32 2.29 -1.59 14.11
CA ASN A 32 1.12 -1.03 13.44
C ASN A 32 -0.12 -1.61 14.10
N ILE A 33 -0.81 -0.81 14.90
CA ILE A 33 -2.02 -1.21 15.60
C ILE A 33 -3.22 -0.47 14.99
N ILE A 34 -4.29 -1.20 14.72
CA ILE A 34 -5.60 -0.63 14.37
C ILE A 34 -6.67 -1.18 15.32
N ASN A 35 -7.64 -0.33 15.63
CA ASN A 35 -8.82 -0.65 16.42
C ASN A 35 -10.00 0.24 15.98
N SER A 36 -11.17 0.05 16.57
CA SER A 36 -12.40 0.80 16.26
C SER A 36 -12.30 2.32 16.40
N SER A 37 -11.31 2.83 17.16
CA SER A 37 -11.07 4.27 17.31
C SER A 37 -10.05 4.84 16.31
N THR A 38 -9.38 3.97 15.55
CA THR A 38 -8.31 4.33 14.64
C THR A 38 -8.87 4.93 13.35
N SER A 39 -8.57 6.21 13.08
CA SER A 39 -8.98 6.86 11.83
C SER A 39 -7.99 6.65 10.70
N PHE A 40 -6.68 6.71 10.98
CA PHE A 40 -5.61 6.52 10.01
C PHE A 40 -4.28 6.24 10.72
N ILE A 41 -3.43 5.41 10.11
CA ILE A 41 -2.04 5.20 10.53
C ILE A 41 -1.09 5.20 9.33
N TYR A 42 0.14 5.68 9.56
CA TYR A 42 1.25 5.40 8.65
C TYR A 42 1.83 4.03 8.99
N LEU A 43 1.88 3.13 8.01
CA LEU A 43 2.49 1.82 8.19
C LEU A 43 4.01 1.96 8.37
N LYS A 44 4.52 1.40 9.47
CA LYS A 44 5.92 1.39 9.89
C LYS A 44 6.45 -0.06 9.88
N GLN A 45 7.68 -0.24 10.34
CA GLN A 45 8.31 -1.56 10.54
C GLN A 45 8.44 -2.41 9.27
N TRP A 46 8.63 -1.73 8.13
CA TRP A 46 8.79 -2.41 6.86
C TRP A 46 10.04 -3.29 6.85
N GLN A 47 9.87 -4.45 6.24
CA GLN A 47 10.96 -5.33 5.88
C GLN A 47 10.94 -5.54 4.38
N ILE A 48 12.13 -5.71 3.80
CA ILE A 48 12.31 -5.90 2.37
C ILE A 48 13.17 -7.14 2.10
N THR A 49 12.83 -7.84 1.02
CA THR A 49 13.67 -8.90 0.46
C THR A 49 13.56 -8.91 -1.06
N LYS A 50 14.58 -9.46 -1.72
CA LYS A 50 14.60 -9.57 -3.18
C LYS A 50 13.73 -10.74 -3.61
N ASP A 51 12.86 -10.52 -4.59
CA ASP A 51 12.07 -11.59 -5.19
C ASP A 51 12.97 -12.48 -6.07
N THR A 52 13.19 -13.72 -5.63
CA THR A 52 13.96 -14.73 -6.36
C THR A 52 13.11 -15.58 -7.31
N SER A 53 11.79 -15.41 -7.33
CA SER A 53 10.85 -16.16 -8.17
C SER A 53 9.64 -15.31 -8.61
N PRO A 54 9.86 -14.18 -9.30
CA PRO A 54 8.82 -13.19 -9.62
C PRO A 54 7.73 -13.68 -10.59
N THR A 55 7.91 -14.85 -11.20
CA THR A 55 6.91 -15.48 -12.09
C THR A 55 6.00 -16.48 -11.37
N LYS A 56 6.21 -16.70 -10.07
CA LYS A 56 5.43 -17.62 -9.25
C LYS A 56 4.55 -16.83 -8.27
N PRO A 57 3.45 -17.41 -7.77
CA PRO A 57 2.71 -16.84 -6.65
C PRO A 57 3.65 -16.57 -5.46
N LEU A 58 3.33 -15.54 -4.66
CA LEU A 58 4.15 -15.07 -3.54
C LEU A 58 4.70 -16.25 -2.71
N PRO A 59 6.01 -16.54 -2.80
CA PRO A 59 6.58 -17.69 -2.11
C PRO A 59 6.78 -17.37 -0.62
N ASN A 60 6.83 -18.41 0.21
CA ASN A 60 7.08 -18.26 1.64
C ASN A 60 8.59 -18.02 1.87
N TYR A 61 8.98 -16.78 2.17
CA TYR A 61 10.38 -16.41 2.45
C TYR A 61 10.72 -16.60 3.93
N PRO A 62 11.77 -17.36 4.28
CA PRO A 62 12.21 -17.50 5.67
C PRO A 62 12.62 -16.16 6.27
N ASP A 63 12.39 -15.98 7.57
CA ASP A 63 12.64 -14.72 8.28
C ASP A 63 14.08 -14.20 8.16
N SER A 64 15.06 -15.10 7.99
CA SER A 64 16.47 -14.76 7.80
C SER A 64 16.77 -13.95 6.53
N GLN A 65 15.88 -13.98 5.53
CA GLN A 65 16.06 -13.25 4.27
C GLN A 65 15.51 -11.82 4.31
N TRP A 66 14.79 -11.47 5.37
CA TRP A 66 14.15 -10.17 5.50
C TRP A 66 15.07 -9.18 6.20
N LYS A 67 15.21 -7.99 5.61
CA LYS A 67 15.96 -6.88 6.20
C LYS A 67 14.99 -5.78 6.59
N ARG A 68 15.15 -5.19 7.77
CA ARG A 68 14.40 -3.97 8.13
C ARG A 68 14.82 -2.82 7.22
N VAL A 69 13.85 -2.03 6.78
CA VAL A 69 14.08 -0.87 5.92
C VAL A 69 13.28 0.32 6.42
N ASP A 70 13.90 1.50 6.35
CA ASP A 70 13.17 2.76 6.44
C ASP A 70 12.91 3.26 5.02
N LEU A 71 11.64 3.20 4.59
CA LEU A 71 11.21 3.58 3.25
C LEU A 71 11.34 5.09 2.98
N LEU A 72 11.71 5.89 3.99
CA LEU A 72 11.96 7.32 3.81
C LEU A 72 13.46 7.63 3.60
N SER A 73 14.33 6.63 3.65
CA SER A 73 15.78 6.76 3.46
C SER A 73 16.20 6.41 2.01
N ASP A 74 17.39 6.83 1.58
CA ASP A 74 17.88 6.73 0.18
C ASP A 74 17.61 5.34 -0.45
N GLU A 75 16.68 5.33 -1.40
CA GLU A 75 16.10 4.13 -2.03
C GLU A 75 16.92 3.61 -3.21
N SER A 76 18.03 4.26 -3.56
CA SER A 76 18.78 3.98 -4.79
C SER A 76 19.20 2.51 -4.93
N GLN A 77 19.45 1.81 -3.81
CA GLN A 77 19.77 0.37 -3.78
C GLN A 77 18.61 -0.57 -4.15
N TYR A 78 17.36 -0.10 -4.14
CA TYR A 78 16.16 -0.89 -4.45
C TYR A 78 15.51 -0.51 -5.78
N SER A 79 16.20 0.32 -6.58
CA SER A 79 15.70 0.83 -7.86
C SER A 79 15.72 -0.19 -9.00
N GLU A 80 16.33 -1.36 -8.79
CA GLU A 80 16.46 -2.42 -9.80
C GLU A 80 16.09 -3.78 -9.21
N ALA A 81 15.49 -4.63 -10.06
CA ALA A 81 14.90 -5.94 -9.74
C ALA A 81 13.49 -5.88 -9.09
N ASN A 82 12.90 -7.07 -8.92
CA ASN A 82 11.65 -7.24 -8.20
C ASN A 82 11.93 -7.34 -6.69
N TRP A 83 11.20 -6.56 -5.90
CA TRP A 83 11.32 -6.50 -4.45
C TRP A 83 9.98 -6.82 -3.79
N ILE A 84 10.06 -7.41 -2.60
CA ILE A 84 8.89 -7.70 -1.78
C ILE A 84 9.05 -6.94 -0.49
N LEU A 85 8.01 -6.17 -0.16
CA LEU A 85 7.90 -5.43 1.09
C LEU A 85 6.86 -6.12 1.97
N LYS A 86 7.17 -6.28 3.26
CA LYS A 86 6.21 -6.77 4.26
C LYS A 86 6.19 -5.89 5.49
N THR A 87 5.03 -5.80 6.11
CA THR A 87 4.87 -5.29 7.47
C THR A 87 3.70 -6.01 8.13
N THR A 88 3.65 -5.99 9.47
CA THR A 88 2.58 -6.61 10.25
C THR A 88 1.65 -5.54 10.79
N ILE A 89 0.34 -5.80 10.72
CA ILE A 89 -0.72 -4.97 11.29
C ILE A 89 -1.46 -5.81 12.32
N PHE A 90 -1.62 -5.26 13.52
CA PHE A 90 -2.37 -5.88 14.62
C PHE A 90 -3.73 -5.22 14.72
N VAL A 91 -4.78 -6.03 14.68
CA VAL A 91 -6.18 -5.59 14.82
C VAL A 91 -6.63 -5.96 16.24
N GLU A 92 -6.78 -4.98 17.13
CA GLU A 92 -7.00 -5.24 18.57
C GLU A 92 -8.44 -5.64 18.91
N ASP A 93 -9.42 -5.05 18.23
CA ASP A 93 -10.83 -5.27 18.50
C ASP A 93 -11.60 -5.68 17.25
N SER A 94 -12.85 -6.12 17.45
CA SER A 94 -13.75 -6.37 16.34
C SER A 94 -14.13 -5.04 15.69
N LEU A 95 -13.63 -4.82 14.49
CA LEU A 95 -14.02 -3.69 13.67
C LEU A 95 -15.48 -3.88 13.22
N SER A 96 -16.24 -2.79 13.15
CA SER A 96 -17.64 -2.84 12.73
C SER A 96 -17.74 -3.22 11.25
N GLU A 97 -18.70 -4.10 10.91
CA GLU A 97 -19.00 -4.43 9.50
C GLU A 97 -19.50 -3.22 8.68
N LYS A 98 -19.88 -2.14 9.36
CA LYS A 98 -20.32 -0.89 8.73
C LYS A 98 -19.16 0.02 8.34
N ASP A 99 -17.97 -0.21 8.90
CA ASP A 99 -16.80 0.61 8.64
C ASP A 99 -16.05 0.09 7.42
N VAL A 100 -15.56 1.02 6.59
CA VAL A 100 -14.78 0.69 5.39
C VAL A 100 -13.32 0.99 5.67
N PHE A 101 -12.51 -0.06 5.65
CA PHE A 101 -11.05 0.04 5.77
C PHE A 101 -10.41 0.04 4.39
N GLY A 102 -9.32 0.80 4.26
CA GLY A 102 -8.57 0.85 3.01
C GLY A 102 -7.09 1.05 3.25
N LEU A 103 -6.29 0.51 2.32
CA LEU A 103 -4.88 0.83 2.18
C LEU A 103 -4.73 1.95 1.16
N PHE A 104 -3.79 2.86 1.43
CA PHE A 104 -3.48 3.96 0.54
C PHE A 104 -2.01 3.85 0.11
N PRO A 105 -1.72 3.13 -1.00
CA PRO A 105 -0.38 3.07 -1.56
C PRO A 105 0.05 4.48 -1.97
N PHE A 106 1.19 4.93 -1.47
CA PHE A 106 1.71 6.26 -1.78
C PHE A 106 2.95 6.14 -2.67
N ALA A 107 2.94 6.85 -3.79
CA ALA A 107 4.09 7.00 -4.69
C ALA A 107 4.65 5.71 -5.35
N PHE A 108 3.85 4.65 -5.49
CA PHE A 108 4.26 3.48 -6.28
C PHE A 108 4.11 3.75 -7.79
N ILE A 109 5.22 4.13 -8.43
CA ILE A 109 5.32 4.33 -9.89
C ILE A 109 5.98 3.09 -10.54
N THR A 110 5.35 1.93 -10.34
CA THR A 110 5.82 0.61 -10.82
C THR A 110 4.61 -0.33 -10.96
N ALA A 111 4.77 -1.48 -11.61
CA ALA A 111 3.85 -2.61 -11.51
C ALA A 111 4.01 -3.30 -10.14
N TYR A 112 2.90 -3.53 -9.45
CA TYR A 112 2.85 -4.07 -8.10
C TYR A 112 1.70 -5.06 -7.93
N GLU A 113 1.83 -5.87 -6.89
CA GLU A 113 0.79 -6.70 -6.32
C GLU A 113 0.78 -6.43 -4.81
N ILE A 114 -0.41 -6.31 -4.21
CA ILE A 114 -0.58 -6.13 -2.77
C ILE A 114 -1.29 -7.37 -2.25
N TYR A 115 -0.69 -7.97 -1.23
CA TYR A 115 -1.18 -9.17 -0.58
C TYR A 115 -1.59 -8.84 0.86
N TRP A 116 -2.67 -9.48 1.32
CA TRP A 116 -3.07 -9.52 2.71
C TRP A 116 -3.17 -10.98 3.15
N ASP A 117 -2.36 -11.39 4.12
CA ASP A 117 -2.28 -12.79 4.60
C ASP A 117 -2.16 -13.83 3.46
N GLY A 118 -1.44 -13.47 2.39
CA GLY A 118 -1.22 -14.32 1.22
C GLY A 118 -2.28 -14.21 0.11
N GLU A 119 -3.39 -13.52 0.35
CA GLU A 119 -4.41 -13.24 -0.68
C GLU A 119 -4.11 -11.95 -1.44
N ILE A 120 -4.19 -11.97 -2.77
CA ILE A 120 -4.05 -10.75 -3.59
C ILE A 120 -5.29 -9.89 -3.40
N ILE A 121 -5.09 -8.64 -2.95
CA ILE A 121 -6.17 -7.65 -2.77
C ILE A 121 -6.13 -6.52 -3.79
N ALA A 122 -4.97 -6.28 -4.40
CA ALA A 122 -4.82 -5.32 -5.48
C ALA A 122 -3.61 -5.66 -6.34
N GLN A 123 -3.63 -5.22 -7.59
CA GLN A 123 -2.48 -5.26 -8.49
C GLN A 123 -2.60 -4.13 -9.50
N ASN A 124 -1.48 -3.67 -10.05
CA ASN A 124 -1.49 -2.83 -11.23
C ASN A 124 -0.55 -3.38 -12.31
N GLY A 125 -1.05 -3.37 -13.55
CA GLY A 125 -0.19 -3.63 -14.71
C GLY A 125 0.33 -5.06 -14.79
N VAL A 126 1.54 -5.21 -15.33
CA VAL A 126 2.23 -6.48 -15.56
C VAL A 126 3.64 -6.37 -15.02
N ARG A 127 4.00 -7.25 -14.06
CA ARG A 127 5.36 -7.37 -13.54
C ARG A 127 6.27 -8.00 -14.60
N GLY A 128 7.43 -7.39 -14.84
CA GLY A 128 8.45 -7.89 -15.76
C GLY A 128 9.66 -8.47 -15.02
N LEU A 129 10.49 -9.24 -15.72
CA LEU A 129 11.81 -9.65 -15.20
C LEU A 129 12.86 -8.53 -15.36
N ASN A 130 12.55 -7.53 -16.17
CA ASN A 130 13.36 -6.36 -16.49
C ASN A 130 12.46 -5.15 -16.81
N LYS A 131 13.07 -3.99 -17.05
CA LYS A 131 12.38 -2.72 -17.29
C LYS A 131 11.61 -2.71 -18.61
N GLU A 132 12.04 -3.50 -19.59
CA GLU A 132 11.43 -3.59 -20.92
C GLU A 132 10.15 -4.43 -20.92
N GLU A 133 10.07 -5.41 -20.02
CA GLU A 133 8.91 -6.29 -19.85
C GLU A 133 7.86 -5.71 -18.89
N GLU A 134 8.30 -4.91 -17.91
CA GLU A 134 7.40 -4.27 -16.95
C GLU A 134 6.45 -3.31 -17.66
N LYS A 135 5.17 -3.40 -17.31
CA LYS A 135 4.16 -2.44 -17.75
C LYS A 135 3.40 -1.96 -16.53
N ALA A 136 3.78 -0.82 -15.98
CA ALA A 136 3.05 -0.18 -14.90
C ALA A 136 1.59 0.07 -15.30
N GLY A 137 0.67 -0.31 -14.42
CA GLY A 137 -0.77 -0.13 -14.64
C GLY A 137 -1.28 1.24 -14.19
N LEU A 138 -2.60 1.38 -14.18
CA LEU A 138 -3.25 2.54 -13.57
C LEU A 138 -2.93 2.59 -12.06
N PHE A 139 -2.43 3.74 -11.62
CA PHE A 139 -2.21 4.00 -10.20
C PHE A 139 -3.55 4.07 -9.46
N THR A 140 -3.74 3.20 -8.48
CA THR A 140 -4.92 3.20 -7.61
C THR A 140 -4.52 3.68 -6.23
N PHE A 141 -5.02 4.84 -5.83
CA PHE A 141 -4.63 5.49 -4.58
C PHE A 141 -5.33 4.89 -3.34
N ASN A 142 -6.38 4.10 -3.52
CA ASN A 142 -7.15 3.49 -2.44
C ASN A 142 -7.50 2.03 -2.77
N VAL A 143 -7.11 1.10 -1.89
CA VAL A 143 -7.47 -0.31 -1.97
C VAL A 143 -8.40 -0.61 -0.80
N VAL A 144 -9.67 -0.84 -1.11
CA VAL A 144 -10.65 -1.22 -0.08
C VAL A 144 -10.34 -2.64 0.41
N LEU A 145 -10.29 -2.82 1.72
CA LEU A 145 -10.08 -4.12 2.34
C LEU A 145 -11.44 -4.79 2.57
N PRO A 146 -11.69 -5.99 1.99
CA PRO A 146 -12.87 -6.77 2.34
C PRO A 146 -12.89 -7.06 3.84
N HIS A 147 -14.04 -6.88 4.50
CA HIS A 147 -14.10 -7.11 5.95
C HIS A 147 -13.68 -8.54 6.35
N ARG A 148 -13.96 -9.53 5.50
CA ARG A 148 -13.59 -10.94 5.72
C ARG A 148 -12.09 -11.22 5.87
N ILE A 149 -11.22 -10.34 5.38
CA ILE A 149 -9.76 -10.53 5.49
C ILE A 149 -9.19 -9.82 6.72
N ILE A 150 -9.96 -8.93 7.36
CA ILE A 150 -9.50 -8.18 8.52
C ILE A 150 -9.90 -8.95 9.77
N THR A 151 -8.97 -9.75 10.29
CA THR A 151 -9.23 -10.60 11.46
C THR A 151 -8.60 -9.99 12.72
N PRO A 152 -9.38 -9.84 13.82
CA PRO A 152 -8.83 -9.45 15.10
C PRO A 152 -7.80 -10.47 15.60
N VAL A 153 -6.73 -9.98 16.21
CA VAL A 153 -5.80 -10.84 16.93
C VAL A 153 -6.48 -11.22 18.25
N ILE A 154 -6.99 -12.45 18.32
CA ILE A 154 -7.52 -12.99 19.57
C ILE A 154 -6.34 -13.25 20.49
N THR A 155 -6.02 -12.29 21.34
CA THR A 155 -5.09 -12.51 22.45
C THR A 155 -5.79 -13.42 23.47
N PRO A 156 -5.25 -14.60 23.80
CA PRO A 156 -5.87 -15.52 24.78
C PRO A 156 -5.90 -14.94 26.19
#